data_AF-A0A2V7M4I9-F1
#
_entry.id   AF-A0A2V7M4I9-F1
#
_cell.length_a   1.000
_cell.length_b   1.000
_cell.length_c   1.000
_cell.angle_alpha   90.00
_cell.angle_beta   90.00
_cell.angle_gamma   90.00
#
_symmetry.space_group_name_H-M   'P 1'
#
loop_
_entity.id
_entity.type
_entity.pdbx_description
1 polymer ?
#
loop_
_entity_poly.entity_id
_entity_poly.type
_entity_poly.pdbx_seq_one_letter_code
_entity_poly.pdbx_strand_id
1 'polypeptide(L)'
;MARAVGTHIAVYVDTLAPSPIDSATLSALQQVFDSRLYPLDTATFGHTSDIDSNSVVIVLMTGTVNHLISKTACTGGYIAGFFFSGDLDPFFAAQFNHGEVFYSIVPDPAGTLSCAHTNADVEALTPVIFTHEFQHMINFVEHVLVRSANSEEGWLDEGLSKYAEEIAGRSYLPDSQQAFSRYAFNSVADAYDYLLAPGSSPLLIPADTGTLAEVGASWLFTRYLVDQFGAALPGQLVQSSLHGAANISARTGQPFATIVSRWGFANWVSDLPGFTAPAELRYTTWHFRTTYASLHMQDSTDFARPYPLVPLRSAGNAVNVSGTLWSGSGAYVRVVQKPGDAAFTLHFSGPSGSPVSPAVVPRLNVVRIR
;
A
#
# COMPACT_ATOMS: atom_id res chain seq x y z
N MET A 1 -8.55 -1.20 -31.85
CA MET A 1 -9.60 -2.18 -31.53
C MET A 1 -9.17 -2.97 -30.31
N ALA A 2 -10.11 -3.37 -29.45
CA ALA A 2 -9.82 -4.25 -28.31
C ALA A 2 -9.17 -5.55 -28.81
N ARG A 3 -8.18 -6.04 -28.05
CA ARG A 3 -7.45 -7.27 -28.35
C ARG A 3 -7.99 -8.46 -27.57
N ALA A 4 -8.66 -8.22 -26.44
CA ALA A 4 -9.49 -9.18 -25.73
C ALA A 4 -10.68 -8.45 -25.10
N VAL A 5 -11.87 -9.07 -25.09
CA VAL A 5 -13.08 -8.53 -24.48
C VAL A 5 -13.73 -9.65 -23.67
N GLY A 6 -13.97 -9.37 -22.39
CA GLY A 6 -14.61 -10.24 -21.43
C GLY A 6 -15.99 -9.74 -21.03
N THR A 7 -16.49 -10.23 -19.89
CA THR A 7 -17.74 -9.78 -19.28
C THR A 7 -17.58 -8.43 -18.57
N HIS A 8 -16.44 -8.18 -17.93
CA HIS A 8 -16.20 -6.98 -17.14
C HIS A 8 -14.97 -6.18 -17.60
N ILE A 9 -14.22 -6.66 -18.59
CA ILE A 9 -12.99 -6.01 -19.07
C ILE A 9 -12.87 -5.98 -20.59
N ALA A 10 -12.33 -4.89 -21.13
CA ALA A 10 -11.82 -4.82 -22.49
C ALA A 10 -10.34 -4.41 -22.48
N VAL A 11 -9.48 -5.30 -22.98
CA VAL A 11 -8.03 -5.08 -23.03
C VAL A 11 -7.63 -4.53 -24.40
N TYR A 12 -7.05 -3.34 -24.39
CA TYR A 12 -6.44 -2.68 -25.54
C TYR A 12 -4.93 -2.73 -25.40
N VAL A 13 -4.24 -3.01 -26.50
CA VAL A 13 -2.78 -2.97 -26.57
C VAL A 13 -2.41 -1.96 -27.64
N ASP A 14 -1.57 -1.00 -27.26
CA ASP A 14 -1.02 0.00 -28.16
C ASP A 14 -0.30 -0.68 -29.34
N THR A 15 -0.63 -0.24 -30.56
CA THR A 15 -0.02 -0.76 -31.78
C THR A 15 1.47 -0.43 -31.89
N LEU A 16 1.97 0.51 -31.08
CA LEU A 16 3.38 0.89 -31.00
C LEU A 16 4.15 0.14 -29.91
N ALA A 17 3.55 -0.87 -29.24
CA ALA A 17 4.24 -1.68 -28.25
C ALA A 17 5.50 -2.36 -28.85
N PRO A 18 6.69 -2.27 -28.22
CA PRO A 18 7.95 -2.79 -28.77
C PRO A 18 7.97 -4.31 -28.95
N SER A 19 7.25 -5.03 -28.09
CA SER A 19 7.11 -6.49 -28.15
C SER A 19 5.63 -6.88 -28.24
N PRO A 20 5.26 -7.85 -29.08
CA PRO A 20 3.88 -8.32 -29.14
C PRO A 20 3.48 -9.05 -27.86
N ILE A 21 2.25 -8.86 -27.42
CA ILE A 21 1.57 -9.73 -26.45
C ILE A 21 0.72 -10.72 -27.24
N ASP A 22 0.90 -12.01 -26.97
CA ASP A 22 0.15 -13.05 -27.67
C ASP A 22 -1.31 -13.14 -27.18
N SER A 23 -2.15 -13.76 -28.00
CA SER A 23 -3.58 -13.89 -27.70
C SER A 23 -3.86 -14.75 -26.48
N ALA A 24 -3.00 -15.72 -26.16
CA ALA A 24 -3.21 -16.60 -25.00
C ALA A 24 -3.00 -15.84 -23.69
N THR A 25 -1.94 -15.03 -23.59
CA THR A 25 -1.72 -14.12 -22.46
C THR A 25 -2.90 -13.16 -22.31
N LEU A 26 -3.36 -12.53 -23.39
CA LEU A 26 -4.49 -11.59 -23.31
C LEU A 26 -5.79 -12.27 -22.87
N SER A 27 -6.07 -13.49 -23.34
CA SER A 27 -7.20 -14.29 -22.86
C SER A 27 -7.05 -14.68 -21.39
N ALA A 28 -5.85 -15.01 -20.93
CA ALA A 28 -5.60 -15.31 -19.52
C ALA A 28 -5.82 -14.08 -18.61
N LEU A 29 -5.36 -12.90 -19.05
CA LEU A 29 -5.61 -11.63 -18.36
C LEU A 29 -7.09 -11.30 -18.25
N GLN A 30 -7.82 -11.42 -19.37
CA GLN A 30 -9.27 -11.23 -19.38
C GLN A 30 -9.97 -12.23 -18.45
N GLN A 31 -9.61 -13.51 -18.53
CA GLN A 31 -10.24 -14.56 -17.73
C GLN A 31 -9.97 -14.37 -16.23
N VAL A 32 -8.74 -14.06 -15.82
CA VAL A 32 -8.43 -13.86 -14.39
C VAL A 32 -9.15 -12.64 -13.84
N PHE A 33 -9.23 -11.56 -14.62
CA PHE A 33 -9.97 -10.36 -14.20
C PHE A 33 -11.45 -10.66 -13.99
N ASP A 34 -12.13 -11.22 -14.99
CA ASP A 34 -13.58 -11.49 -14.91
C ASP A 34 -13.94 -12.52 -13.84
N SER A 35 -13.17 -13.61 -13.77
CA SER A 35 -13.54 -14.75 -12.92
C SER A 35 -13.09 -14.62 -11.47
N ARG A 36 -12.16 -13.69 -11.18
CA ARG A 36 -11.53 -13.59 -9.87
C ARG A 36 -11.37 -12.16 -9.38
N LEU A 37 -10.66 -11.31 -10.12
CA LEU A 37 -10.27 -9.99 -9.60
C LEU A 37 -11.49 -9.07 -9.46
N TYR A 38 -12.28 -8.93 -10.52
CA TYR A 38 -13.51 -8.13 -10.52
C TYR A 38 -14.48 -8.53 -9.40
N PRO A 39 -14.89 -9.81 -9.25
CA PRO A 39 -15.81 -10.19 -8.19
C PRO A 39 -15.22 -10.05 -6.78
N LEU A 40 -13.91 -10.21 -6.59
CA LEU A 40 -13.28 -10.02 -5.27
C LEU A 40 -13.27 -8.56 -4.85
N ASP A 41 -12.83 -7.68 -5.74
CA ASP A 41 -12.71 -6.26 -5.44
C ASP A 41 -14.09 -5.63 -5.30
N THR A 42 -15.03 -5.98 -6.18
CA THR A 42 -16.40 -5.44 -6.07
C THR A 42 -17.18 -5.96 -4.86
N ALA A 43 -16.94 -7.21 -4.45
CA ALA A 43 -17.53 -7.72 -3.20
C ALA A 43 -16.93 -7.06 -1.95
N THR A 44 -15.65 -6.66 -2.01
CA THR A 44 -14.94 -6.10 -0.86
C THR A 44 -15.16 -4.60 -0.73
N PHE A 45 -14.99 -3.85 -1.81
CA PHE A 45 -14.84 -2.40 -1.77
C PHE A 45 -16.09 -1.65 -2.21
N GLY A 46 -16.82 -2.14 -3.21
CA GLY A 46 -17.98 -1.42 -3.76
C GLY A 46 -18.21 -1.75 -5.22
N HIS A 47 -18.88 -0.87 -5.95
CA HIS A 47 -19.20 -1.07 -7.35
C HIS A 47 -18.44 -0.10 -8.24
N THR A 48 -18.26 -0.48 -9.50
CA THR A 48 -17.83 0.44 -10.55
C THR A 48 -19.03 1.26 -11.04
N SER A 49 -18.75 2.28 -11.83
CA SER A 49 -19.75 2.92 -12.69
C SER A 49 -19.76 2.26 -14.08
N ASP A 50 -20.61 2.79 -14.97
CA ASP A 50 -20.64 2.52 -16.41
C ASP A 50 -21.07 3.81 -17.12
N ILE A 51 -20.24 4.86 -17.01
CA ILE A 51 -20.64 6.22 -17.43
C ILE A 51 -20.75 6.35 -18.96
N ASP A 52 -20.04 5.51 -19.70
CA ASP A 52 -20.05 5.49 -21.17
C ASP A 52 -20.96 4.39 -21.76
N SER A 53 -21.62 3.60 -20.90
CA SER A 53 -22.58 2.54 -21.28
C SER A 53 -21.98 1.44 -22.15
N ASN A 54 -20.71 1.12 -21.95
CA ASN A 54 -20.01 0.05 -22.66
C ASN A 54 -20.01 -1.29 -21.89
N SER A 55 -20.44 -1.27 -20.61
CA SER A 55 -20.53 -2.40 -19.67
C SER A 55 -19.21 -3.06 -19.24
N VAL A 56 -18.06 -2.47 -19.55
CA VAL A 56 -16.73 -3.03 -19.28
C VAL A 56 -15.77 -1.98 -18.76
N VAL A 57 -14.85 -2.39 -17.90
CA VAL A 57 -13.68 -1.57 -17.58
C VAL A 57 -12.66 -1.71 -18.71
N ILE A 58 -12.15 -0.59 -19.20
CA ILE A 58 -11.15 -0.55 -20.25
C ILE A 58 -9.76 -0.56 -19.62
N VAL A 59 -8.88 -1.41 -20.15
CA VAL A 59 -7.46 -1.35 -19.87
C VAL A 59 -6.69 -1.00 -21.12
N LEU A 60 -5.91 0.07 -21.09
CA LEU A 60 -4.95 0.40 -22.14
C LEU A 60 -3.53 0.00 -21.71
N MET A 61 -3.01 -1.06 -22.31
CA MET A 61 -1.60 -1.42 -22.23
C MET A 61 -0.81 -0.59 -23.25
N THR A 62 0.04 0.33 -22.80
CA THR A 62 0.80 1.24 -23.69
C THR A 62 2.23 1.48 -23.24
N GLY A 63 3.13 1.67 -24.21
CA GLY A 63 4.51 2.09 -23.98
C GLY A 63 4.63 3.47 -23.33
N THR A 64 3.56 4.27 -23.33
CA THR A 64 3.51 5.54 -22.59
C THR A 64 3.69 5.31 -21.09
N VAL A 65 3.12 4.23 -20.53
CA VAL A 65 3.30 3.89 -19.11
C VAL A 65 4.76 3.55 -18.84
N ASN A 66 5.41 2.76 -19.71
CA ASN A 66 6.83 2.43 -19.59
C ASN A 66 7.71 3.71 -19.55
N HIS A 67 7.32 4.77 -20.26
CA HIS A 67 8.04 6.04 -20.32
C HIS A 67 7.86 6.96 -19.11
N LEU A 68 6.93 6.68 -18.21
CA LEU A 68 6.68 7.52 -17.02
C LEU A 68 7.90 7.57 -16.08
N ILE A 69 8.78 6.59 -16.19
CA ILE A 69 10.03 6.52 -15.43
C ILE A 69 11.19 6.54 -16.41
N SER A 70 12.23 7.32 -16.09
CA SER A 70 13.45 7.36 -16.90
C SER A 70 14.28 6.08 -16.72
N LYS A 71 15.04 5.69 -17.75
CA LYS A 71 15.91 4.50 -17.70
C LYS A 71 16.93 4.54 -16.54
N THR A 72 17.39 5.73 -16.17
CA THR A 72 18.31 5.92 -15.04
C THR A 72 17.67 5.74 -13.67
N ALA A 73 16.34 5.80 -13.57
CA ALA A 73 15.59 5.67 -12.32
C ALA A 73 15.09 4.24 -12.05
N CYS A 74 15.24 3.30 -13.01
CA CYS A 74 14.75 1.92 -12.88
C CYS A 74 15.26 1.17 -11.65
N THR A 75 16.42 1.53 -11.10
CA THR A 75 16.96 0.92 -9.89
C THR A 75 16.19 1.28 -8.63
N GLY A 76 15.36 2.33 -8.66
CA GLY A 76 14.52 2.78 -7.56
C GLY A 76 13.05 2.36 -7.68
N GLY A 77 12.70 1.54 -8.67
CA GLY A 77 11.33 1.17 -9.00
C GLY A 77 10.83 1.77 -10.31
N TYR A 78 9.60 1.42 -10.68
CA TYR A 78 8.95 1.92 -11.88
C TYR A 78 7.42 1.98 -11.72
N ILE A 79 6.75 2.78 -12.55
CA ILE A 79 5.29 2.83 -12.63
C ILE A 79 4.83 1.75 -13.60
N ALA A 80 4.09 0.77 -13.08
CA ALA A 80 3.63 -0.39 -13.84
C ALA A 80 2.20 -0.25 -14.38
N GLY A 81 1.42 0.62 -13.73
CA GLY A 81 0.08 1.01 -14.10
C GLY A 81 -0.32 2.28 -13.37
N PHE A 82 -1.46 2.85 -13.76
CA PHE A 82 -2.13 3.89 -12.99
C PHE A 82 -3.61 3.94 -13.38
N PHE A 83 -4.45 4.31 -12.42
CA PHE A 83 -5.77 4.87 -12.64
C PHE A 83 -5.68 6.40 -12.67
N PHE A 84 -6.39 7.03 -13.61
CA PHE A 84 -6.47 8.50 -13.68
C PHE A 84 -7.91 8.96 -13.51
N SER A 85 -8.20 9.56 -12.37
CA SER A 85 -9.56 9.97 -11.99
C SER A 85 -10.20 10.96 -12.96
N GLY A 86 -9.42 11.76 -13.68
CA GLY A 86 -9.92 12.68 -14.71
C GLY A 86 -10.64 11.96 -15.86
N ASP A 87 -10.36 10.67 -16.10
CA ASP A 87 -11.10 9.87 -17.09
C ASP A 87 -12.54 9.58 -16.66
N LEU A 88 -12.83 9.57 -15.35
CA LEU A 88 -14.16 9.31 -14.78
C LEU A 88 -14.87 10.56 -14.24
N ASP A 89 -14.12 11.60 -13.87
CA ASP A 89 -14.68 12.78 -13.25
C ASP A 89 -15.62 13.54 -14.21
N PRO A 90 -16.91 13.74 -13.85
CA PRO A 90 -17.88 14.44 -14.68
C PRO A 90 -17.47 15.87 -15.03
N PHE A 91 -16.67 16.52 -14.17
CA PHE A 91 -16.17 17.87 -14.42
C PHE A 91 -15.18 17.90 -15.59
N PHE A 92 -14.42 16.83 -15.79
CA PHE A 92 -13.41 16.72 -16.84
C PHE A 92 -13.83 15.82 -18.02
N ALA A 93 -15.07 15.37 -18.05
CA ALA A 93 -15.66 14.54 -19.11
C ALA A 93 -15.34 15.01 -20.54
N ALA A 94 -15.34 16.33 -20.80
CA ALA A 94 -15.07 16.87 -22.12
C ALA A 94 -13.57 16.96 -22.49
N GLN A 95 -12.67 16.74 -21.52
CA GLN A 95 -11.22 16.89 -21.67
C GLN A 95 -10.48 15.56 -21.73
N PHE A 96 -11.05 14.50 -21.15
CA PHE A 96 -10.45 13.17 -21.06
C PHE A 96 -11.37 12.09 -21.63
N ASN A 97 -11.11 10.82 -21.28
CA ASN A 97 -11.76 9.69 -21.97
C ASN A 97 -13.25 9.53 -21.65
N HIS A 98 -13.71 10.06 -20.51
CA HIS A 98 -15.09 9.91 -20.04
C HIS A 98 -15.52 8.43 -19.96
N GLY A 99 -14.74 7.61 -19.28
CA GLY A 99 -15.02 6.19 -19.10
C GLY A 99 -14.14 5.53 -18.04
N GLU A 100 -14.52 4.32 -17.66
CA GLU A 100 -13.80 3.46 -16.72
C GLU A 100 -12.52 2.95 -17.35
N VAL A 101 -11.45 3.76 -17.32
CA VAL A 101 -10.15 3.43 -17.91
C VAL A 101 -9.05 3.35 -16.86
N PHE A 102 -8.21 2.32 -16.93
CA PHE A 102 -6.90 2.34 -16.29
C PHE A 102 -5.81 1.84 -17.26
N TYR A 103 -4.56 2.11 -16.92
CA TYR A 103 -3.42 1.95 -17.82
C TYR A 103 -2.40 0.98 -17.25
N SER A 104 -1.68 0.28 -18.12
CA SER A 104 -0.56 -0.58 -17.72
C SER A 104 0.56 -0.61 -18.76
N ILE A 105 1.73 -1.08 -18.33
CA ILE A 105 2.90 -1.26 -19.19
C ILE A 105 2.67 -2.30 -20.29
N VAL A 106 3.50 -2.22 -21.33
CA VAL A 106 3.69 -3.26 -22.35
C VAL A 106 5.06 -3.92 -22.20
N PRO A 107 5.28 -5.12 -22.77
CA PRO A 107 6.60 -5.72 -22.74
C PRO A 107 7.57 -4.95 -23.65
N ASP A 108 8.76 -4.74 -23.11
CA ASP A 108 9.90 -4.12 -23.77
C ASP A 108 11.19 -4.82 -23.32
N PRO A 109 11.45 -6.06 -23.80
CA PRO A 109 12.58 -6.86 -23.32
C PRO A 109 13.95 -6.22 -23.59
N ALA A 110 14.02 -5.35 -24.60
CA ALA A 110 15.24 -4.63 -24.96
C ALA A 110 15.43 -3.32 -24.16
N GLY A 111 14.46 -2.91 -23.34
CA GLY A 111 14.50 -1.66 -22.57
C GLY A 111 14.72 -0.44 -23.46
N THR A 112 14.02 -0.40 -24.60
CA THR A 112 14.07 0.68 -25.58
C THR A 112 13.28 1.92 -25.15
N LEU A 113 12.22 1.72 -24.36
CA LEU A 113 11.38 2.78 -23.81
C LEU A 113 11.94 3.27 -22.47
N SER A 114 12.25 2.34 -21.56
CA SER A 114 12.79 2.63 -20.23
C SER A 114 13.38 1.36 -19.57
N CYS A 115 12.79 0.91 -18.46
CA CYS A 115 13.10 -0.33 -17.77
C CYS A 115 12.73 -1.52 -18.66
N ALA A 116 13.61 -2.52 -18.73
CA ALA A 116 13.36 -3.70 -19.52
C ALA A 116 12.34 -4.59 -18.80
N HIS A 117 11.27 -4.97 -19.53
CA HIS A 117 10.26 -5.90 -19.04
C HIS A 117 10.06 -6.99 -20.08
N THR A 118 10.31 -8.24 -19.70
CA THR A 118 10.04 -9.37 -20.58
C THR A 118 8.53 -9.61 -20.69
N ASN A 119 8.13 -10.37 -21.71
CA ASN A 119 6.75 -10.84 -21.82
C ASN A 119 6.30 -11.63 -20.59
N ALA A 120 7.19 -12.43 -20.00
CA ALA A 120 6.91 -13.20 -18.79
C ALA A 120 6.73 -12.30 -17.55
N ASP A 121 7.51 -11.22 -17.45
CA ASP A 121 7.34 -10.24 -16.35
C ASP A 121 5.97 -9.57 -16.45
N VAL A 122 5.58 -9.12 -17.64
CA VAL A 122 4.27 -8.49 -17.86
C VAL A 122 3.15 -9.48 -17.60
N GLU A 123 3.21 -10.70 -18.13
CA GLU A 123 2.21 -11.75 -17.87
C GLU A 123 2.05 -12.04 -16.37
N ALA A 124 3.16 -12.06 -15.63
CA ALA A 124 3.11 -12.31 -14.19
C ALA A 124 2.54 -11.12 -13.40
N LEU A 125 2.96 -9.90 -13.70
CA LEU A 125 2.68 -8.72 -12.89
C LEU A 125 1.35 -8.04 -13.22
N THR A 126 0.92 -8.09 -14.48
CA THR A 126 -0.29 -7.40 -14.94
C THR A 126 -1.56 -7.77 -14.16
N PRO A 127 -1.81 -9.03 -13.76
CA PRO A 127 -2.94 -9.35 -12.88
C PRO A 127 -2.91 -8.64 -11.52
N VAL A 128 -1.71 -8.40 -10.95
CA VAL A 128 -1.56 -7.66 -9.69
C VAL A 128 -1.85 -6.17 -9.92
N ILE A 129 -1.29 -5.61 -11.00
CA ILE A 129 -1.51 -4.22 -11.41
C ILE A 129 -3.01 -3.98 -11.67
N PHE A 130 -3.70 -4.90 -12.35
CA PHE A 130 -5.13 -4.75 -12.64
C PHE A 130 -5.95 -4.69 -11.36
N THR A 131 -5.68 -5.53 -10.37
CA THR A 131 -6.33 -5.45 -9.05
C THR A 131 -6.07 -4.11 -8.37
N HIS A 132 -4.82 -3.63 -8.41
CA HIS A 132 -4.44 -2.36 -7.80
C HIS A 132 -5.20 -1.17 -8.41
N GLU A 133 -5.10 -0.99 -9.73
CA GLU A 133 -5.73 0.15 -10.42
C GLU A 133 -7.26 0.07 -10.40
N PHE A 134 -7.80 -1.15 -10.40
CA PHE A 134 -9.22 -1.36 -10.29
C PHE A 134 -9.76 -0.97 -8.91
N GLN A 135 -8.98 -1.17 -7.83
CA GLN A 135 -9.36 -0.70 -6.50
C GLN A 135 -9.41 0.83 -6.45
N HIS A 136 -8.40 1.54 -6.98
CA HIS A 136 -8.42 3.01 -7.08
C HIS A 136 -9.69 3.51 -7.81
N MET A 137 -10.03 2.86 -8.92
CA MET A 137 -11.25 3.18 -9.67
C MET A 137 -12.51 3.01 -8.82
N ILE A 138 -12.70 1.85 -8.17
CA ILE A 138 -13.86 1.62 -7.27
C ILE A 138 -13.87 2.68 -6.16
N ASN A 139 -12.70 3.01 -5.59
CA ASN A 139 -12.59 3.99 -4.52
C ASN A 139 -13.10 5.36 -4.97
N PHE A 140 -12.62 5.81 -6.13
CA PHE A 140 -13.06 7.07 -6.72
C PHE A 140 -14.56 7.07 -7.04
N VAL A 141 -15.09 6.01 -7.64
CA VAL A 141 -16.53 5.88 -7.95
C VAL A 141 -17.36 6.00 -6.67
N GLU A 142 -17.02 5.25 -5.63
CA GLU A 142 -17.80 5.23 -4.40
C GLU A 142 -17.75 6.58 -3.66
N HIS A 143 -16.58 7.22 -3.55
CA HIS A 143 -16.48 8.53 -2.90
C HIS A 143 -17.11 9.65 -3.72
N VAL A 144 -16.74 9.75 -5.00
CA VAL A 144 -17.02 10.93 -5.82
C VAL A 144 -18.33 10.80 -6.57
N LEU A 145 -18.55 9.70 -7.28
CA LEU A 145 -19.74 9.55 -8.13
C LEU A 145 -20.97 9.15 -7.34
N VAL A 146 -20.83 8.20 -6.39
CA VAL A 146 -21.97 7.70 -5.61
C VAL A 146 -22.33 8.64 -4.46
N ARG A 147 -21.33 9.24 -3.79
CA ARG A 147 -21.54 10.01 -2.56
C ARG A 147 -21.32 11.51 -2.69
N SER A 148 -20.93 12.00 -3.86
CA SER A 148 -20.63 13.43 -4.09
C SER A 148 -19.65 14.01 -3.06
N ALA A 149 -18.68 13.21 -2.63
CA ALA A 149 -17.65 13.60 -1.68
C ALA A 149 -16.30 13.81 -2.38
N ASN A 150 -15.30 14.28 -1.63
CA ASN A 150 -13.92 14.30 -2.12
C ASN A 150 -13.41 12.87 -2.27
N SER A 151 -12.43 12.68 -3.16
CA SER A 151 -11.65 11.43 -3.24
C SER A 151 -10.97 11.10 -1.91
N GLU A 152 -10.61 9.83 -1.74
CA GLU A 152 -9.86 9.35 -0.58
C GLU A 152 -8.47 10.03 -0.51
N GLU A 153 -7.90 10.11 0.69
CA GLU A 153 -6.53 10.60 0.87
C GLU A 153 -5.53 9.55 0.34
N GLY A 154 -4.53 9.98 -0.43
CA GLY A 154 -3.65 9.07 -1.18
C GLY A 154 -3.02 7.96 -0.34
N TRP A 155 -2.62 8.24 0.91
CA TRP A 155 -2.09 7.17 1.77
C TRP A 155 -3.09 6.07 2.09
N LEU A 156 -4.38 6.40 2.26
CA LEU A 156 -5.41 5.41 2.54
C LEU A 156 -5.85 4.72 1.25
N ASP A 157 -5.91 5.46 0.15
CA ASP A 157 -6.20 4.92 -1.19
C ASP A 157 -5.16 3.85 -1.58
N GLU A 158 -3.88 4.20 -1.57
CA GLU A 158 -2.75 3.27 -1.80
C GLU A 158 -2.78 2.07 -0.85
N GLY A 159 -3.07 2.30 0.44
CA GLY A 159 -3.15 1.24 1.43
C GLY A 159 -4.28 0.25 1.15
N LEU A 160 -5.42 0.72 0.64
CA LEU A 160 -6.56 -0.11 0.24
C LEU A 160 -6.25 -0.84 -1.07
N SER A 161 -5.57 -0.23 -2.03
CA SER A 161 -5.15 -0.86 -3.30
C SER A 161 -4.15 -1.99 -3.05
N LYS A 162 -3.15 -1.76 -2.20
CA LYS A 162 -2.23 -2.82 -1.74
C LYS A 162 -2.93 -3.91 -0.94
N TYR A 163 -4.01 -3.58 -0.24
CA TYR A 163 -4.82 -4.59 0.45
C TYR A 163 -5.67 -5.42 -0.52
N ALA A 164 -6.15 -4.84 -1.62
CA ALA A 164 -6.80 -5.58 -2.71
C ALA A 164 -5.86 -6.61 -3.34
N GLU A 165 -4.59 -6.23 -3.60
CA GLU A 165 -3.56 -7.17 -4.05
C GLU A 165 -3.44 -8.36 -3.06
N GLU A 166 -3.38 -8.09 -1.76
CA GLU A 166 -3.32 -9.15 -0.75
C GLU A 166 -4.56 -10.07 -0.76
N ILE A 167 -5.77 -9.51 -0.89
CA ILE A 167 -7.01 -10.30 -0.98
C ILE A 167 -6.99 -11.20 -2.21
N ALA A 168 -6.62 -10.65 -3.37
CA ALA A 168 -6.48 -11.39 -4.61
C ALA A 168 -5.47 -12.54 -4.45
N GLY A 169 -4.31 -12.26 -3.84
CA GLY A 169 -3.31 -13.28 -3.50
C GLY A 169 -3.87 -14.38 -2.59
N ARG A 170 -4.58 -14.00 -1.52
CA ARG A 170 -5.15 -14.95 -0.54
C ARG A 170 -6.19 -15.86 -1.18
N SER A 171 -6.88 -15.41 -2.21
CA SER A 171 -7.87 -16.22 -2.93
C SER A 171 -7.29 -17.46 -3.64
N TYR A 172 -5.96 -17.54 -3.78
CA TYR A 172 -5.25 -18.70 -4.29
C TYR A 172 -4.84 -19.70 -3.22
N LEU A 173 -5.02 -19.40 -1.93
CA LEU A 173 -4.67 -20.31 -0.84
C LEU A 173 -5.84 -21.26 -0.49
N PRO A 174 -5.54 -22.50 -0.09
CA PRO A 174 -4.19 -23.09 0.09
C PRO A 174 -3.56 -23.65 -1.21
N ASP A 175 -4.25 -23.55 -2.34
CA ASP A 175 -3.90 -24.27 -3.58
C ASP A 175 -2.56 -23.82 -4.20
N SER A 176 -2.21 -22.53 -4.13
CA SER A 176 -0.98 -21.99 -4.71
C SER A 176 -0.34 -20.91 -3.84
N GLN A 177 0.67 -21.32 -3.08
CA GLN A 177 1.54 -20.41 -2.34
C GLN A 177 2.30 -19.45 -3.29
N GLN A 178 2.70 -19.93 -4.47
CA GLN A 178 3.40 -19.11 -5.46
C GLN A 178 2.52 -17.97 -5.98
N ALA A 179 1.24 -18.26 -6.25
CA ALA A 179 0.29 -17.22 -6.68
C ALA A 179 0.04 -16.22 -5.54
N PHE A 180 -0.16 -16.69 -4.30
CA PHE A 180 -0.24 -15.77 -3.15
C PHE A 180 0.98 -14.86 -3.04
N SER A 181 2.19 -15.44 -3.10
CA SER A 181 3.44 -14.69 -3.04
C SER A 181 3.55 -13.66 -4.16
N ARG A 182 3.12 -13.98 -5.38
CA ARG A 182 3.16 -13.04 -6.52
C ARG A 182 2.40 -11.74 -6.25
N TYR A 183 1.24 -11.83 -5.60
CA TYR A 183 0.41 -10.67 -5.28
C TYR A 183 0.88 -9.95 -4.01
N ALA A 184 1.30 -10.69 -2.98
CA ALA A 184 1.63 -10.09 -1.68
C ALA A 184 3.07 -9.56 -1.58
N PHE A 185 3.99 -10.02 -2.45
CA PHE A 185 5.43 -9.78 -2.27
C PHE A 185 5.80 -8.29 -2.29
N ASN A 186 5.29 -7.52 -3.25
CA ASN A 186 5.64 -6.10 -3.36
C ASN A 186 5.21 -5.34 -2.10
N SER A 187 3.98 -5.53 -1.63
CA SER A 187 3.51 -4.94 -0.37
C SER A 187 4.39 -5.29 0.83
N VAL A 188 4.88 -6.53 0.90
CA VAL A 188 5.79 -6.99 1.97
C VAL A 188 7.19 -6.39 1.82
N ALA A 189 7.71 -6.26 0.61
CA ALA A 189 9.01 -5.66 0.33
C ALA A 189 9.00 -4.14 0.63
N ASP A 190 7.99 -3.43 0.15
CA ASP A 190 7.78 -2.00 0.41
C ASP A 190 7.64 -1.72 1.91
N ALA A 191 6.92 -2.59 2.62
CA ALA A 191 6.80 -2.54 4.08
C ALA A 191 8.12 -2.80 4.81
N TYR A 192 9.00 -3.63 4.25
CA TYR A 192 10.34 -3.83 4.79
C TYR A 192 11.16 -2.54 4.68
N ASP A 193 11.10 -1.86 3.53
CA ASP A 193 11.78 -0.58 3.29
C ASP A 193 11.28 0.53 4.21
N TYR A 194 9.95 0.63 4.42
CA TYR A 194 9.38 1.49 5.45
C TYR A 194 10.02 1.26 6.82
N LEU A 195 10.07 -0.01 7.25
CA LEU A 195 10.52 -0.39 8.57
C LEU A 195 12.03 -0.21 8.78
N LEU A 196 12.83 -0.06 7.71
CA LEU A 196 14.25 0.30 7.81
C LEU A 196 14.41 1.73 8.34
N ALA A 197 13.55 2.66 7.93
CA ALA A 197 13.61 4.06 8.31
C ALA A 197 12.23 4.73 8.46
N PRO A 198 11.39 4.34 9.45
CA PRO A 198 10.04 4.90 9.63
C PRO A 198 10.00 6.42 9.89
N GLY A 199 11.13 6.99 10.30
CA GLY A 199 11.29 8.42 10.52
C GLY A 199 11.50 9.22 9.24
N SER A 200 11.80 8.55 8.12
CA SER A 200 12.07 9.18 6.81
C SER A 200 10.97 8.93 5.78
N SER A 201 10.00 8.06 6.10
CA SER A 201 8.88 7.69 5.22
C SER A 201 7.57 7.94 5.98
N PRO A 202 6.95 9.12 5.86
CA PRO A 202 5.69 9.42 6.52
C PRO A 202 4.52 8.58 5.98
N LEU A 203 3.60 8.16 6.85
CA LEU A 203 2.35 7.51 6.43
C LEU A 203 1.47 8.45 5.61
N LEU A 204 1.32 9.71 6.03
CA LEU A 204 0.31 10.64 5.50
C LEU A 204 0.77 11.32 4.19
N ILE A 205 1.00 10.54 3.14
CA ILE A 205 1.22 11.07 1.80
C ILE A 205 -0.07 11.70 1.25
N PRO A 206 -0.02 12.92 0.69
CA PRO A 206 -1.22 13.67 0.33
C PRO A 206 -1.86 13.24 -1.01
N ALA A 207 -1.10 12.56 -1.86
CA ALA A 207 -1.52 12.08 -3.18
C ALA A 207 -0.74 10.80 -3.53
N ASP A 208 -1.12 10.13 -4.61
CA ASP A 208 -0.54 8.87 -5.14
C ASP A 208 0.83 9.10 -5.79
N THR A 209 1.73 9.69 -5.00
CA THR A 209 3.10 10.07 -5.38
C THR A 209 4.11 9.64 -4.33
N GLY A 210 3.73 8.70 -3.46
CA GLY A 210 4.58 8.18 -2.41
C GLY A 210 5.76 7.40 -2.97
N THR A 211 6.87 7.42 -2.25
CA THR A 211 7.95 6.44 -2.39
C THR A 211 7.43 5.04 -2.07
N LEU A 212 8.10 4.00 -2.56
CA LEU A 212 7.76 2.60 -2.23
C LEU A 212 7.68 2.36 -0.71
N ALA A 213 8.59 2.95 0.06
CA ALA A 213 8.56 2.88 1.52
C ALA A 213 7.33 3.56 2.14
N GLU A 214 6.82 4.65 1.57
CA GLU A 214 5.58 5.28 2.05
C GLU A 214 4.35 4.43 1.69
N VAL A 215 4.31 3.85 0.51
CA VAL A 215 3.27 2.88 0.10
C VAL A 215 3.30 1.62 0.99
N GLY A 216 4.48 1.15 1.36
CA GLY A 216 4.65 0.08 2.34
C GLY A 216 4.11 0.41 3.73
N ALA A 217 4.23 1.69 4.15
CA ALA A 217 3.60 2.18 5.38
C ALA A 217 2.07 2.13 5.28
N SER A 218 1.52 2.54 4.14
CA SER A 218 0.08 2.51 3.86
C SER A 218 -0.48 1.09 3.92
N TRP A 219 0.17 0.12 3.28
CA TRP A 219 -0.26 -1.29 3.36
C TRP A 219 -0.16 -1.84 4.79
N LEU A 220 0.95 -1.63 5.50
CA LEU A 220 1.10 -2.07 6.89
C LEU A 220 -0.01 -1.50 7.78
N PHE A 221 -0.34 -0.22 7.60
CA PHE A 221 -1.38 0.42 8.37
C PHE A 221 -2.77 -0.15 8.04
N THR A 222 -3.13 -0.29 6.76
CA THR A 222 -4.39 -0.92 6.35
C THR A 222 -4.49 -2.36 6.84
N ARG A 223 -3.41 -3.14 6.74
CA ARG A 223 -3.36 -4.51 7.24
C ARG A 223 -3.59 -4.58 8.75
N TYR A 224 -3.00 -3.67 9.51
CA TYR A 224 -3.24 -3.52 10.94
C TYR A 224 -4.70 -3.17 11.24
N LEU A 225 -5.29 -2.22 10.51
CA LEU A 225 -6.71 -1.86 10.67
C LEU A 225 -7.61 -3.07 10.48
N VAL A 226 -7.40 -3.86 9.44
CA VAL A 226 -8.21 -5.05 9.17
C VAL A 226 -8.05 -6.11 10.25
N ASP A 227 -6.82 -6.33 10.74
CA ASP A 227 -6.57 -7.28 11.84
C ASP A 227 -7.26 -6.86 13.15
N GLN A 228 -7.44 -5.56 13.37
CA GLN A 228 -8.03 -5.00 14.59
C GLN A 228 -9.55 -4.81 14.53
N PHE A 229 -10.08 -4.50 13.35
CA PHE A 229 -11.47 -4.07 13.18
C PHE A 229 -12.28 -4.96 12.22
N GLY A 230 -11.64 -5.94 11.58
CA GLY A 230 -12.28 -6.98 10.79
C GLY A 230 -12.30 -6.70 9.28
N ALA A 231 -12.56 -7.77 8.52
CA ALA A 231 -12.48 -7.80 7.05
C ALA A 231 -13.49 -6.89 6.32
N ALA A 232 -14.55 -6.45 7.00
CA ALA A 232 -15.54 -5.54 6.42
C ALA A 232 -15.11 -4.07 6.43
N LEU A 233 -14.10 -3.70 7.25
CA LEU A 233 -13.69 -2.31 7.42
C LEU A 233 -13.26 -1.63 6.09
N PRO A 234 -12.46 -2.27 5.20
CA PRO A 234 -12.03 -1.65 3.95
C PRO A 234 -13.21 -1.21 3.07
N GLY A 235 -14.21 -2.06 2.90
CA GLY A 235 -15.44 -1.70 2.19
C GLY A 235 -16.21 -0.57 2.86
N GLN A 236 -16.26 -0.52 4.20
CA GLN A 236 -16.89 0.59 4.92
C GLN A 236 -16.14 1.92 4.75
N LEU A 237 -14.81 1.87 4.61
CA LEU A 237 -13.99 3.05 4.36
C LEU A 237 -14.27 3.58 2.95
N VAL A 238 -14.18 2.73 1.93
CA VAL A 238 -14.48 3.09 0.53
C VAL A 238 -15.93 3.58 0.36
N GLN A 239 -16.89 2.90 0.99
CA GLN A 239 -18.30 3.24 0.90
C GLN A 239 -18.71 4.34 1.91
N SER A 240 -17.96 5.44 1.92
CA SER A 240 -18.12 6.55 2.88
C SER A 240 -18.08 7.91 2.20
N SER A 241 -18.78 8.91 2.75
CA SER A 241 -18.59 10.30 2.34
C SER A 241 -17.46 10.99 3.12
N LEU A 242 -16.90 10.30 4.12
CA LEU A 242 -15.71 10.73 4.84
C LEU A 242 -14.48 10.11 4.19
N HIS A 243 -13.32 10.76 4.30
CA HIS A 243 -12.02 10.27 3.87
C HIS A 243 -11.00 10.36 5.03
N GLY A 244 -9.88 9.67 4.87
CA GLY A 244 -8.69 9.74 5.69
C GLY A 244 -8.93 9.50 7.18
N ALA A 245 -8.27 10.31 8.00
CA ALA A 245 -8.31 10.18 9.46
C ALA A 245 -9.74 10.30 10.04
N ALA A 246 -10.59 11.12 9.41
CA ALA A 246 -11.99 11.29 9.84
C ALA A 246 -12.82 10.03 9.58
N ASN A 247 -12.64 9.41 8.40
CA ASN A 247 -13.31 8.17 8.03
C ASN A 247 -12.94 7.03 8.97
N ILE A 248 -11.64 6.82 9.20
CA ILE A 248 -11.15 5.81 10.13
C ILE A 248 -11.71 6.04 11.53
N SER A 249 -11.69 7.28 12.02
CA SER A 249 -12.21 7.57 13.36
C SER A 249 -13.69 7.24 13.48
N ALA A 250 -14.48 7.54 12.45
CA ALA A 250 -15.89 7.25 12.39
C ALA A 250 -16.19 5.74 12.33
N ARG A 251 -15.45 4.97 11.52
CA ARG A 251 -15.70 3.52 11.33
C ARG A 251 -15.20 2.67 12.49
N THR A 252 -14.10 3.07 13.12
CA THR A 252 -13.49 2.31 14.22
C THR A 252 -14.01 2.72 15.60
N GLY A 253 -14.66 3.89 15.71
CA GLY A 253 -15.06 4.48 16.99
C GLY A 253 -13.87 4.87 17.88
N GLN A 254 -12.66 4.97 17.31
CA GLN A 254 -11.43 5.32 18.02
C GLN A 254 -10.82 6.58 17.40
N PRO A 255 -10.25 7.51 18.19
CA PRO A 255 -9.51 8.62 17.62
C PRO A 255 -8.37 8.09 16.73
N PHE A 256 -8.25 8.61 15.49
CA PHE A 256 -7.14 8.27 14.58
C PHE A 256 -5.78 8.32 15.28
N ALA A 257 -5.64 9.29 16.19
CA ALA A 257 -4.47 9.45 17.03
C ALA A 257 -4.07 8.18 17.80
N THR A 258 -5.04 7.56 18.46
CA THR A 258 -4.85 6.35 19.25
C THR A 258 -4.48 5.16 18.36
N ILE A 259 -5.11 5.06 17.19
CA ILE A 259 -4.88 3.97 16.24
C ILE A 259 -3.45 4.02 15.69
N VAL A 260 -2.99 5.18 15.23
CA VAL A 260 -1.63 5.37 14.73
C VAL A 260 -0.59 5.08 15.82
N SER A 261 -0.82 5.52 17.07
CA SER A 261 0.08 5.21 18.18
C SER A 261 0.19 3.70 18.45
N ARG A 262 -0.94 2.97 18.37
CA ARG A 262 -0.96 1.52 18.57
C ARG A 262 -0.33 0.77 17.40
N TRP A 263 -0.63 1.16 16.17
CA TRP A 263 0.02 0.64 14.97
C TRP A 263 1.54 0.81 15.02
N GLY A 264 2.01 2.00 15.42
CA GLY A 264 3.42 2.26 15.64
C GLY A 264 4.04 1.23 16.59
N PHE A 265 3.39 0.92 17.72
CA PHE A 265 3.91 -0.16 18.56
C PHE A 265 3.79 -1.55 17.91
N ALA A 266 2.68 -1.86 17.25
CA ALA A 266 2.46 -3.15 16.60
C ALA A 266 3.57 -3.47 15.59
N ASN A 267 4.04 -2.46 14.85
CA ASN A 267 5.20 -2.53 13.95
C ASN A 267 6.50 -2.98 14.61
N TRP A 268 6.57 -3.09 15.94
CA TRP A 268 7.74 -3.63 16.63
C TRP A 268 7.39 -4.75 17.61
N VAL A 269 6.29 -4.65 18.37
CA VAL A 269 5.99 -5.59 19.46
C VAL A 269 5.13 -6.78 19.07
N SER A 270 4.45 -6.74 17.92
CA SER A 270 3.39 -7.71 17.57
C SER A 270 3.77 -9.18 17.80
N ASP A 271 4.92 -9.58 17.24
CA ASP A 271 5.47 -10.94 17.34
C ASP A 271 6.87 -10.94 17.99
N LEU A 272 7.13 -9.99 18.89
CA LEU A 272 8.41 -9.84 19.59
C LEU A 272 8.70 -11.06 20.50
N PRO A 273 9.81 -11.80 20.29
CA PRO A 273 10.15 -12.95 21.12
C PRO A 273 10.27 -12.60 22.60
N GLY A 274 9.63 -13.41 23.46
CA GLY A 274 9.64 -13.21 24.90
C GLY A 274 8.67 -12.12 25.41
N PHE A 275 7.91 -11.48 24.52
CA PHE A 275 6.91 -10.48 24.90
C PHE A 275 5.54 -10.81 24.32
N THR A 276 4.56 -11.00 25.20
CA THR A 276 3.16 -11.18 24.80
C THR A 276 2.52 -9.82 24.61
N ALA A 277 2.48 -9.32 23.36
CA ALA A 277 1.86 -8.03 23.06
C ALA A 277 0.37 -7.99 23.48
N PRO A 278 -0.17 -6.86 23.96
CA PRO A 278 -1.62 -6.67 24.07
C PRO A 278 -2.33 -6.87 22.71
N ALA A 279 -3.62 -7.21 22.72
CA ALA A 279 -4.36 -7.50 21.49
C ALA A 279 -4.35 -6.33 20.50
N GLU A 280 -4.44 -5.11 21.02
CA GLU A 280 -4.41 -3.87 20.26
C GLU A 280 -3.04 -3.52 19.67
N LEU A 281 -1.98 -4.27 20.01
CA LEU A 281 -0.62 -4.06 19.51
C LEU A 281 -0.13 -5.26 18.66
N ARG A 282 -1.06 -6.01 18.05
CA ARG A 282 -0.76 -7.20 17.27
C ARG A 282 -1.26 -7.09 15.82
N TYR A 283 -0.47 -7.63 14.92
CA TYR A 283 -0.92 -8.23 13.67
C TYR A 283 -1.34 -9.68 13.98
N THR A 284 -2.47 -10.10 13.44
CA THR A 284 -3.02 -11.45 13.61
C THR A 284 -2.88 -12.28 12.34
N THR A 285 -2.80 -11.63 11.18
CA THR A 285 -2.71 -12.32 9.88
C THR A 285 -1.26 -12.47 9.41
N TRP A 286 -0.36 -11.58 9.84
CA TRP A 286 1.06 -11.61 9.49
C TRP A 286 1.95 -11.71 10.75
N HIS A 287 3.01 -12.51 10.64
CA HIS A 287 4.08 -12.61 11.64
C HIS A 287 5.38 -12.07 11.05
N PHE A 288 5.49 -10.74 10.97
CA PHE A 288 6.54 -10.05 10.22
C PHE A 288 7.97 -10.42 10.61
N ARG A 289 8.28 -10.72 11.88
CA ARG A 289 9.62 -11.19 12.25
C ARG A 289 9.93 -12.55 11.66
N THR A 290 8.94 -13.42 11.55
CA THR A 290 9.09 -14.74 10.91
C THR A 290 9.18 -14.57 9.39
N THR A 291 8.31 -13.76 8.80
CA THR A 291 8.30 -13.48 7.37
C THR A 291 9.63 -12.88 6.91
N TYR A 292 10.08 -11.80 7.55
CA TYR A 292 11.34 -11.14 7.17
C TYR A 292 12.58 -11.96 7.51
N ALA A 293 12.56 -12.80 8.55
CA ALA A 293 13.65 -13.74 8.78
C ALA A 293 13.75 -14.77 7.66
N SER A 294 12.61 -15.25 7.15
CA SER A 294 12.56 -16.15 6.00
C SER A 294 13.07 -15.48 4.72
N LEU A 295 12.66 -14.23 4.47
CA LEU A 295 13.11 -13.46 3.29
C LEU A 295 14.60 -13.16 3.36
N HIS A 296 15.12 -12.75 4.52
CA HIS A 296 16.57 -12.56 4.75
C HIS A 296 17.39 -13.82 4.46
N MET A 297 16.90 -15.01 4.83
CA MET A 297 17.59 -16.27 4.53
C MET A 297 17.59 -16.62 3.05
N GLN A 298 16.58 -16.19 2.30
CA GLN A 298 16.45 -16.43 0.86
C GLN A 298 17.25 -15.41 0.05
N ASP A 299 17.23 -14.14 0.46
CA ASP A 299 17.90 -13.03 -0.19
C ASP A 299 18.36 -11.98 0.84
N SER A 300 19.61 -12.14 1.30
CA SER A 300 20.22 -11.20 2.25
C SER A 300 20.71 -9.91 1.60
N THR A 301 20.66 -9.78 0.26
CA THR A 301 21.05 -8.56 -0.43
C THR A 301 19.93 -7.54 -0.32
N ASP A 302 18.71 -7.93 -0.69
CA ASP A 302 17.54 -7.05 -0.65
C ASP A 302 16.94 -6.99 0.78
N PHE A 303 16.96 -8.11 1.50
CA PHE A 303 16.51 -8.17 2.89
C PHE A 303 17.72 -8.27 3.83
N ALA A 304 18.50 -7.19 3.96
CA ALA A 304 19.75 -7.18 4.73
C ALA A 304 19.65 -7.54 6.23
N ARG A 305 18.45 -7.55 6.83
CA ARG A 305 18.19 -7.85 8.25
C ARG A 305 17.05 -8.85 8.38
N PRO A 306 17.13 -9.82 9.31
CA PRO A 306 15.99 -10.70 9.64
C PRO A 306 14.76 -9.94 10.13
N TYR A 307 14.95 -8.73 10.65
CA TYR A 307 13.87 -7.79 10.92
C TYR A 307 14.38 -6.36 10.70
N PRO A 308 13.73 -5.55 9.85
CA PRO A 308 14.26 -4.25 9.42
C PRO A 308 14.28 -3.21 10.55
N LEU A 309 13.24 -3.19 11.39
CA LEU A 309 13.07 -2.20 12.45
C LEU A 309 13.92 -2.54 13.69
N VAL A 310 15.02 -1.82 13.84
CA VAL A 310 15.96 -1.94 14.95
C VAL A 310 16.00 -0.64 15.75
N PRO A 311 15.23 -0.54 16.86
CA PRO A 311 15.23 0.66 17.69
C PRO A 311 16.60 0.94 18.32
N LEU A 312 16.96 2.21 18.46
CA LEU A 312 18.14 2.61 19.21
C LEU A 312 18.01 2.11 20.66
N ARG A 313 19.00 1.34 21.12
CA ARG A 313 19.02 0.81 22.49
C ARG A 313 19.91 1.66 23.39
N SER A 314 19.36 2.21 24.46
CA SER A 314 20.11 3.01 25.44
C SER A 314 19.68 2.69 26.87
N ALA A 315 20.56 2.94 27.84
CA ALA A 315 20.18 2.98 29.26
C ALA A 315 19.30 4.21 29.54
N GLY A 316 18.41 4.12 30.54
CA GLY A 316 17.50 5.22 30.90
C GLY A 316 18.19 6.52 31.27
N ASN A 317 19.34 6.46 31.94
CA ASN A 317 20.14 7.63 32.31
C ASN A 317 21.02 8.17 31.17
N ALA A 318 21.07 7.50 30.02
CA ALA A 318 21.93 7.86 28.90
C ALA A 318 21.16 8.11 27.60
N VAL A 319 19.83 7.92 27.59
CA VAL A 319 19.02 8.14 26.39
C VAL A 319 19.01 9.62 26.02
N ASN A 320 19.52 9.93 24.83
CA ASN A 320 19.48 11.26 24.25
C ASN A 320 19.38 11.12 22.73
N VAL A 321 18.23 11.50 22.17
CA VAL A 321 17.94 11.37 20.74
C VAL A 321 17.47 12.73 20.24
N SER A 322 18.08 13.21 19.17
CA SER A 322 17.71 14.43 18.47
C SER A 322 17.50 14.13 16.99
N GLY A 323 16.62 14.89 16.35
CA GLY A 323 16.31 14.72 14.94
C GLY A 323 15.07 15.51 14.53
N THR A 324 14.63 15.27 13.30
CA THR A 324 13.40 15.83 12.75
C THR A 324 12.30 14.79 12.84
N LEU A 325 11.14 15.19 13.36
CA LEU A 325 9.92 14.36 13.35
C LEU A 325 8.98 14.91 12.28
N TRP A 326 8.82 14.19 11.17
CA TRP A 326 7.90 14.56 10.10
C TRP A 326 6.47 14.12 10.43
N SER A 327 5.48 14.84 9.89
CA SER A 327 4.07 14.47 10.04
C SER A 327 3.84 13.04 9.53
N GLY A 328 3.13 12.20 10.30
CA GLY A 328 2.88 10.81 9.91
C GLY A 328 4.09 9.86 9.99
N SER A 329 5.27 10.32 10.42
CA SER A 329 6.47 9.50 10.62
C SER A 329 6.67 9.11 12.09
N GLY A 330 7.64 8.24 12.38
CA GLY A 330 7.93 7.83 13.75
C GLY A 330 9.39 7.42 14.01
N ALA A 331 9.85 7.62 15.24
CA ALA A 331 11.14 7.14 15.72
C ALA A 331 10.96 6.11 16.84
N TYR A 332 11.82 5.09 16.84
CA TYR A 332 11.76 4.00 17.81
C TYR A 332 13.00 3.98 18.69
N VAL A 333 12.79 4.01 20.00
CA VAL A 333 13.86 3.95 20.99
C VAL A 333 13.52 2.89 22.02
N ARG A 334 14.47 2.00 22.28
CA ARG A 334 14.39 1.00 23.35
C ARG A 334 15.22 1.46 24.54
N VAL A 335 14.54 1.97 25.55
CA VAL A 335 15.18 2.37 26.80
C VAL A 335 15.22 1.18 27.77
N VAL A 336 16.42 0.84 28.24
CA VAL A 336 16.66 -0.28 29.15
C VAL A 336 16.84 0.24 30.57
N GLN A 337 16.09 -0.34 31.49
CA GLN A 337 16.19 -0.12 32.92
C GLN A 337 16.40 -1.49 33.58
N LYS A 338 17.54 -1.68 34.26
CA LYS A 338 17.82 -2.95 34.96
C LYS A 338 16.98 -3.05 36.23
N PRO A 339 16.76 -4.27 36.76
CA PRO A 339 16.15 -4.43 38.07
C PRO A 339 16.89 -3.61 39.14
N GLY A 340 16.16 -2.76 39.85
CA GLY A 340 16.72 -1.89 40.90
C GLY A 340 17.33 -0.56 40.42
N ASP A 341 17.40 -0.30 39.11
CA ASP A 341 17.84 1.01 38.59
C ASP A 341 16.86 2.11 39.01
N ALA A 342 17.39 3.32 39.23
CA ALA A 342 16.59 4.49 39.55
C ALA A 342 15.57 4.81 38.44
N ALA A 343 14.45 5.41 38.83
CA ALA A 343 13.49 5.98 37.88
C ALA A 343 14.14 7.13 37.10
N PHE A 344 13.71 7.31 35.85
CA PHE A 344 14.11 8.42 35.00
C PHE A 344 12.88 9.05 34.35
N THR A 345 13.04 10.29 33.91
CA THR A 345 12.01 11.05 33.19
C THR A 345 12.44 11.20 31.74
N LEU A 346 11.52 10.96 30.80
CA LEU A 346 11.74 11.27 29.39
C LEU A 346 11.32 12.73 29.15
N HIS A 347 12.23 13.53 28.61
CA HIS A 347 11.95 14.89 28.18
C HIS A 347 11.81 14.93 26.66
N PHE A 348 10.71 15.51 26.17
CA PHE A 348 10.45 15.69 24.75
C PHE A 348 10.29 17.17 24.44
N SER A 349 11.22 17.71 23.67
CA SER A 349 11.36 19.15 23.44
C SER A 349 11.77 19.45 22.00
N GLY A 350 11.51 20.68 21.58
CA GLY A 350 12.06 21.25 20.37
C GLY A 350 13.56 21.56 20.50
N PRO A 351 14.13 22.21 19.47
CA PRO A 351 15.54 22.59 19.45
C PRO A 351 15.94 23.35 20.72
N SER A 352 17.12 23.02 21.26
CA SER A 352 17.69 23.64 22.46
C SER A 352 16.81 23.57 23.72
N GLY A 353 15.91 22.58 23.80
CA GLY A 353 15.04 22.39 24.98
C GLY A 353 13.77 23.25 24.99
N SER A 354 13.48 23.94 23.88
CA SER A 354 12.24 24.72 23.74
C SER A 354 10.98 23.84 23.80
N PRO A 355 9.81 24.36 24.21
CA PRO A 355 8.55 23.64 24.09
C PRO A 355 8.27 23.24 22.63
N VAL A 356 7.82 22.02 22.40
CA VAL A 356 7.36 21.62 21.05
C VAL A 356 6.05 22.36 20.74
N SER A 357 5.94 22.92 19.54
CA SER A 357 4.74 23.64 19.11
C SER A 357 3.49 22.74 19.24
N PRO A 358 2.41 23.20 19.89
CA PRO A 358 1.16 22.45 19.92
C PRO A 358 0.57 22.22 18.52
N ALA A 359 0.90 23.08 17.54
CA ALA A 359 0.40 22.99 16.18
C ALA A 359 0.90 21.74 15.43
N VAL A 360 2.01 21.12 15.86
CA VAL A 360 2.52 19.87 15.26
C VAL A 360 2.01 18.61 15.97
N VAL A 361 1.15 18.77 17.00
CA VAL A 361 0.51 17.69 17.77
C VAL A 361 1.47 16.53 18.08
N PRO A 362 2.62 16.84 18.71
CA PRO A 362 3.72 15.89 18.83
C PRO A 362 3.35 14.78 19.83
N ARG A 363 3.87 13.57 19.62
CA ARG A 363 3.52 12.42 20.48
C ARG A 363 4.74 11.66 20.97
N LEU A 364 4.71 11.37 22.26
CA LEU A 364 5.61 10.42 22.92
C LEU A 364 4.74 9.34 23.55
N ASN A 365 4.76 8.15 22.98
CA ASN A 365 4.06 6.99 23.53
C ASN A 365 5.08 6.04 24.15
N VAL A 366 4.70 5.34 25.23
CA VAL A 366 5.57 4.37 25.90
C VAL A 366 4.84 3.06 26.11
N VAL A 367 5.44 1.95 25.65
CA VAL A 367 5.05 0.59 26.02
C VAL A 367 6.16 -0.01 26.90
N ARG A 368 5.78 -0.61 28.03
CA ARG A 368 6.73 -1.31 28.90
C ARG A 368 6.78 -2.77 28.51
N ILE A 369 7.92 -3.19 27.99
CA ILE A 369 8.27 -4.61 27.80
C ILE A 369 9.05 -5.08 29.02
N ARG A 370 8.72 -6.27 29.56
CA ARG A 370 9.39 -6.84 30.74
C ARG A 370 10.27 -8.01 30.35
#